data_AF-A0A958SZL3-F1
#
_entry.id   AF-A0A958SZL3-F1
#
_cell.length_a   1.000
_cell.length_b   1.000
_cell.length_c   1.000
_cell.angle_alpha   90.00
_cell.angle_beta   90.00
_cell.angle_gamma   90.00
#
_symmetry.space_group_name_H-M   'P 1'
#
loop_
_entity.id
_entity.type
_entity.pdbx_description
1 polymer ?
#
loop_
_entity_poly.entity_id
_entity_poly.type
_entity_poly.pdbx_seq_one_letter_code
_entity_poly.pdbx_strand_id
1 'polypeptide(L)'
;MAKIAPSNVDGFVSFTFDSFKSFHTNLKKYQTQKGYAVTDSILDSETLFDNIIEVGVLFEGTQHSVILNSLDEMITDDALLAFKDVAETYRDVTIWKYGKPTAFKEAFFPLVTFDDLNFYAQIDNYFIFSSSMESLENVISSYQNTTVFATRNGYKDIQSQLSDAASLLLLFNDDTLSGFFAENETADLGNYKTSALQFIYDHHFAHTNMVIKRLKARVDANTVSEEFNIKLDADILTNPQFVTNYTNNQKDIVVQDVNNNLYLLSNTGEILFKKKLEGAILGKVNQVDIYKNGRLQLAFATPNRVYIIDRTGKEVSPFPLKFNDPITQPLSVF
;
A
#
# COMPACT_ATOMS: atom_id res chain seq x y z
N MET A 1 -0.21 15.61 4.64
CA MET A 1 -0.48 14.15 4.59
C MET A 1 -1.08 13.60 3.29
N ALA A 2 -2.21 14.13 2.77
CA ALA A 2 -2.95 13.49 1.66
C ALA A 2 -2.17 13.31 0.33
N LYS A 3 -1.05 14.02 0.14
CA LYS A 3 -0.18 13.92 -1.04
C LYS A 3 0.72 12.67 -1.07
N ILE A 4 0.90 12.00 0.07
CA ILE A 4 1.77 10.83 0.21
C ILE A 4 0.99 9.59 0.66
N ALA A 5 -0.08 9.77 1.43
CA ALA A 5 -0.92 8.65 1.89
C ALA A 5 -1.59 7.92 0.69
N PRO A 6 -1.40 6.60 0.55
CA PRO A 6 -2.02 5.80 -0.51
C PRO A 6 -3.53 5.93 -0.53
N SER A 7 -4.14 5.81 -1.70
CA SER A 7 -5.60 5.87 -1.83
C SER A 7 -6.32 4.57 -1.47
N ASN A 8 -5.61 3.45 -1.40
CA ASN A 8 -6.11 2.10 -1.15
C ASN A 8 -6.12 1.70 0.35
N VAL A 9 -5.61 2.56 1.24
CA VAL A 9 -5.71 2.38 2.70
C VAL A 9 -7.06 2.89 3.22
N ASP A 10 -7.43 2.47 4.43
CA ASP A 10 -8.72 2.78 5.03
C ASP A 10 -8.86 4.26 5.40
N GLY A 11 -7.74 4.93 5.66
CA GLY A 11 -7.70 6.33 6.01
C GLY A 11 -6.38 6.72 6.66
N PHE A 12 -6.37 7.91 7.25
CA PHE A 12 -5.29 8.36 8.12
C PHE A 12 -5.79 9.37 9.14
N VAL A 13 -5.03 9.50 10.22
CA VAL A 13 -5.05 10.68 11.10
C VAL A 13 -3.74 11.44 10.93
N SER A 14 -3.80 12.76 10.80
CA SER A 14 -2.62 13.61 10.82
C SER A 14 -2.77 14.74 11.82
N PHE A 15 -1.71 15.03 12.56
CA PHE A 15 -1.65 16.16 13.48
C PHE A 15 -0.43 17.03 13.17
N THR A 16 -0.61 18.33 13.32
CA THR A 16 0.41 19.34 13.02
C THR A 16 0.81 20.08 14.29
N PHE A 17 2.04 20.58 14.30
CA PHE A 17 2.56 21.39 15.40
C PHE A 17 3.70 22.27 14.91
N ASP A 18 3.82 23.47 15.48
CA ASP A 18 4.90 24.41 15.12
C ASP A 18 6.27 23.97 15.64
N SER A 19 6.28 23.26 16.77
CA SER A 19 7.50 22.78 17.41
C SER A 19 7.22 21.51 18.20
N PHE A 20 7.98 20.46 17.91
CA PHE A 20 7.91 19.19 18.63
C PHE A 20 8.09 19.38 20.15
N LYS A 21 9.03 20.24 20.56
CA LYS A 21 9.27 20.52 21.99
C LYS A 21 8.04 21.04 22.71
N SER A 22 7.35 22.02 22.13
CA SER A 22 6.12 22.59 22.68
C SER A 22 4.98 21.57 22.69
N PHE A 23 4.82 20.85 21.58
CA PHE A 23 3.84 19.78 21.46
C PHE A 23 4.06 18.69 22.52
N HIS A 24 5.27 18.15 22.62
CA HIS A 24 5.64 17.08 23.54
C HIS A 24 5.49 17.51 25.01
N THR A 25 5.84 18.76 25.34
CA THR A 25 5.60 19.32 26.68
C THR A 25 4.11 19.35 27.03
N ASN A 26 3.25 19.76 26.09
CA ASN A 26 1.81 19.79 26.29
C ASN A 26 1.20 18.38 26.34
N LEU A 27 1.72 17.45 25.54
CA LEU A 27 1.31 16.05 25.55
C LEU A 27 1.64 15.39 26.89
N LYS A 28 2.85 15.60 27.46
CA LYS A 28 3.22 15.11 28.80
C LYS A 28 2.28 15.64 29.90
N LYS A 29 1.90 16.92 29.83
CA LYS A 29 0.90 17.51 30.74
C LYS A 29 -0.45 16.81 30.61
N TYR A 30 -0.92 16.58 29.39
CA TYR A 30 -2.16 15.86 29.12
C TYR A 30 -2.09 14.42 29.65
N GLN A 31 -0.98 13.71 29.42
CA GLN A 31 -0.77 12.35 29.91
C GLN A 31 -0.86 12.28 31.45
N THR A 32 -0.20 13.21 32.12
CA THR A 32 -0.25 13.32 33.60
C THR A 32 -1.67 13.56 34.08
N GLN A 33 -2.40 14.49 33.44
CA GLN A 33 -3.79 14.81 33.80
C GLN A 33 -4.75 13.62 33.59
N LYS A 34 -4.50 12.77 32.59
CA LYS A 34 -5.29 11.58 32.30
C LYS A 34 -4.84 10.34 33.09
N GLY A 35 -3.80 10.45 33.91
CA GLY A 35 -3.25 9.32 34.68
C GLY A 35 -2.53 8.28 33.81
N TYR A 36 -2.10 8.65 32.61
CA TYR A 36 -1.24 7.79 31.79
C TYR A 36 0.16 7.73 32.38
N ALA A 37 0.85 6.59 32.18
CA ALA A 37 2.26 6.48 32.49
C ALA A 37 3.03 7.49 31.63
N VAL A 38 3.67 8.46 32.27
CA VAL A 38 4.55 9.40 31.59
C VAL A 38 5.92 8.75 31.54
N THR A 39 6.34 8.36 30.34
CA THR A 39 7.70 7.88 30.14
C THR A 39 8.63 9.09 30.22
N ASP A 40 9.46 9.16 31.26
CA ASP A 40 10.49 10.19 31.43
C ASP A 40 11.75 9.88 30.59
N SER A 41 11.66 8.93 29.66
CA SER A 41 12.82 8.28 29.02
C SER A 41 13.21 8.93 27.69
N ILE A 42 14.49 9.31 27.59
CA ILE A 42 15.41 9.29 26.42
C ILE A 42 15.04 10.14 25.18
N LEU A 43 13.77 10.46 24.93
CA LEU A 43 13.33 11.32 23.80
C LEU A 43 13.86 12.75 23.86
N ASP A 44 14.22 13.25 25.05
CA ASP A 44 14.89 14.56 25.17
C ASP A 44 16.25 14.61 24.46
N SER A 45 16.80 13.45 24.05
CA SER A 45 18.01 13.32 23.24
C SER A 45 17.76 12.87 21.79
N GLU A 46 16.51 12.57 21.41
CA GLU A 46 16.17 12.19 20.04
C GLU A 46 15.83 13.42 19.20
N THR A 47 16.72 13.76 18.28
CA THR A 47 16.56 14.90 17.36
C THR A 47 15.66 14.57 16.17
N LEU A 48 15.18 13.34 16.05
CA LEU A 48 14.37 12.86 14.91
C LEU A 48 13.14 13.74 14.68
N PHE A 49 12.47 14.14 15.76
CA PHE A 49 11.20 14.85 15.69
C PHE A 49 11.34 16.39 15.65
N ASP A 50 12.55 16.93 15.84
CA ASP A 50 12.76 18.37 16.03
C ASP A 50 12.39 19.22 14.80
N ASN A 51 12.55 18.66 13.59
CA ASN A 51 12.23 19.33 12.32
C ASN A 51 10.92 18.82 11.68
N ILE A 52 10.10 18.09 12.43
CA ILE A 52 8.82 17.58 11.92
C ILE A 52 7.73 18.62 12.13
N ILE A 53 6.91 18.83 11.09
CA ILE A 53 5.79 19.79 11.10
C ILE A 53 4.42 19.10 11.08
N GLU A 54 4.37 17.84 10.62
CA GLU A 54 3.16 17.04 10.56
C GLU A 54 3.50 15.57 10.73
N VAL A 55 2.72 14.87 11.55
CA VAL A 55 2.81 13.42 11.75
C VAL A 55 1.49 12.81 11.30
N GLY A 56 1.56 11.79 10.45
CA GLY A 56 0.41 11.03 9.99
C GLY A 56 0.50 9.57 10.43
N VAL A 57 -0.62 8.99 10.82
CA VAL A 57 -0.78 7.57 11.11
C VAL A 57 -1.76 7.00 10.09
N LEU A 58 -1.34 6.00 9.32
CA LEU A 58 -2.19 5.34 8.32
C LEU A 58 -3.06 4.26 8.99
N PHE A 59 -4.25 4.06 8.44
CA PHE A 59 -5.13 2.94 8.80
C PHE A 59 -5.10 1.92 7.66
N GLU A 60 -4.45 0.77 7.88
CA GLU A 60 -4.29 -0.28 6.86
C GLU A 60 -4.47 -1.66 7.51
N GLY A 61 -5.73 -2.01 7.84
CA GLY A 61 -6.04 -3.25 8.55
C GLY A 61 -5.26 -3.40 9.87
N THR A 62 -4.39 -4.41 9.95
CA THR A 62 -3.54 -4.68 11.12
C THR A 62 -2.11 -4.14 10.99
N GLN A 63 -1.77 -3.51 9.87
CA GLN A 63 -0.44 -2.97 9.63
C GLN A 63 -0.32 -1.56 10.23
N HIS A 64 0.84 -1.25 10.79
CA HIS A 64 1.09 0.05 11.42
C HIS A 64 2.07 0.85 10.58
N SER A 65 1.71 2.09 10.27
CA SER A 65 2.56 3.01 9.53
C SER A 65 2.42 4.45 10.03
N VAL A 66 3.56 5.13 10.15
CA VAL A 66 3.65 6.55 10.50
C VAL A 66 4.42 7.28 9.42
N ILE A 67 3.91 8.43 8.99
CA ILE A 67 4.58 9.32 8.05
C ILE A 67 4.94 10.60 8.80
N LEU A 68 6.22 10.94 8.77
CA LEU A 68 6.72 12.24 9.23
C LEU A 68 6.90 13.15 8.02
N ASN A 69 6.35 14.35 8.09
CA ASN A 69 6.58 15.41 7.12
C ASN A 69 7.62 16.37 7.71
N SER A 70 8.80 16.40 7.12
CA SER A 70 9.92 17.21 7.60
C SER A 70 9.94 18.60 6.95
N LEU A 71 10.36 19.58 7.74
CA LEU A 71 10.72 20.92 7.30
C LEU A 71 12.11 20.95 6.63
N ASP A 72 13.04 20.13 7.11
CA ASP A 72 14.41 20.01 6.61
C ASP A 72 14.79 18.52 6.54
N GLU A 73 14.76 17.99 5.31
CA GLU A 73 15.04 16.59 5.02
C GLU A 73 16.46 16.19 5.43
N MET A 74 17.44 17.09 5.32
CA MET A 74 18.84 16.78 5.64
C MET A 74 19.03 16.62 7.15
N ILE A 75 18.44 17.51 7.95
CA ILE A 75 18.53 17.41 9.42
C ILE A 75 17.80 16.17 9.94
N THR A 76 16.63 15.85 9.36
CA THR A 76 15.91 14.62 9.73
C THR A 76 16.66 13.37 9.33
N ASP A 77 17.30 13.37 8.15
CA ASP A 77 18.14 12.24 7.72
C ASP A 77 19.39 12.07 8.60
N ASP A 78 20.02 13.18 9.00
CA ASP A 78 21.14 13.19 9.94
C ASP A 78 20.76 12.57 11.30
N ALA A 79 19.52 12.80 11.76
CA ALA A 79 19.00 12.18 12.98
C ALA A 79 18.84 10.65 12.86
N LEU A 80 18.85 10.10 11.64
CA LEU A 80 18.71 8.68 11.32
C LEU A 80 20.03 8.03 10.91
N LEU A 81 21.19 8.70 11.02
CA LEU A 81 22.51 8.17 10.63
C LEU A 81 22.85 6.83 11.29
N ALA A 82 22.40 6.62 12.54
CA ALA A 82 22.59 5.37 13.27
C ALA A 82 21.75 4.19 12.74
N PHE A 83 20.80 4.45 11.84
CA PHE A 83 19.82 3.50 11.32
C PHE A 83 19.92 3.39 9.79
N LYS A 84 21.13 3.33 9.24
CA LYS A 84 21.36 3.23 7.78
C LYS A 84 21.59 1.81 7.27
N ASP A 85 21.24 0.80 8.07
CA ASP A 85 21.29 -0.60 7.66
C ASP A 85 20.22 -0.87 6.59
N VAL A 86 20.66 -1.09 5.35
CA VAL A 86 19.76 -1.37 4.22
C VAL A 86 19.02 -2.69 4.46
N ALA A 87 17.69 -2.63 4.44
CA ALA A 87 16.82 -3.80 4.40
C ALA A 87 16.62 -4.26 2.95
N GLU A 88 16.29 -3.32 2.05
CA GLU A 88 16.05 -3.58 0.64
C GLU A 88 16.11 -2.29 -0.18
N THR A 89 16.05 -2.39 -1.51
CA THR A 89 15.71 -1.29 -2.40
C THR A 89 14.49 -1.68 -3.24
N TYR A 90 13.46 -0.84 -3.23
CA TYR A 90 12.21 -1.03 -3.94
C TYR A 90 11.92 0.19 -4.81
N ARG A 91 11.78 0.00 -6.13
CA ARG A 91 11.53 1.07 -7.11
C ARG A 91 12.45 2.30 -6.92
N ASP A 92 13.75 2.04 -6.86
CA ASP A 92 14.82 3.02 -6.65
C ASP A 92 14.78 3.78 -5.30
N VAL A 93 13.89 3.38 -4.38
CA VAL A 93 13.85 3.88 -3.00
C VAL A 93 14.47 2.84 -2.08
N THR A 94 15.49 3.25 -1.33
CA THR A 94 16.10 2.38 -0.30
C THR A 94 15.20 2.32 0.93
N ILE A 95 14.97 1.11 1.43
CA ILE A 95 14.30 0.84 2.69
C ILE A 95 15.36 0.42 3.71
N TRP A 96 15.37 1.08 4.86
CA TRP A 96 16.32 0.84 5.94
C TRP A 96 15.63 0.20 7.14
N LYS A 97 16.42 -0.49 7.97
CA LYS A 97 15.97 -0.97 9.28
C LYS A 97 15.95 0.17 10.28
N TYR A 98 14.90 0.25 11.08
CA TYR A 98 14.78 1.18 12.19
C TYR A 98 15.00 0.45 13.51
N GLY A 99 16.02 0.87 14.28
CA GLY A 99 16.46 0.18 15.49
C GLY A 99 15.70 0.56 16.77
N LYS A 100 14.64 1.38 16.68
CA LYS A 100 13.92 1.91 17.85
C LYS A 100 12.38 1.80 17.69
N PRO A 101 11.82 0.59 17.68
CA PRO A 101 10.42 0.38 17.34
C PRO A 101 9.41 1.02 18.33
N THR A 102 9.83 1.31 19.57
CA THR A 102 8.99 1.96 20.58
C THR A 102 8.97 3.50 20.51
N ALA A 103 9.90 4.13 19.77
CA ALA A 103 10.13 5.58 19.83
C ALA A 103 8.89 6.42 19.53
N PHE A 104 8.07 5.98 18.56
CA PHE A 104 6.86 6.71 18.14
C PHE A 104 5.74 6.63 19.18
N LYS A 105 5.56 5.48 19.83
CA LYS A 105 4.65 5.35 20.96
C LYS A 105 5.07 6.26 22.11
N GLU A 106 6.35 6.22 22.46
CA GLU A 106 6.89 7.06 23.54
C GLU A 106 6.74 8.57 23.23
N ALA A 107 6.93 8.97 21.97
CA ALA A 107 6.86 10.36 21.55
C ALA A 107 5.42 10.90 21.47
N PHE A 108 4.48 10.07 21.00
CA PHE A 108 3.15 10.53 20.56
C PHE A 108 1.96 9.87 21.27
N PHE A 109 2.16 9.00 22.26
CA PHE A 109 1.04 8.40 23.00
C PHE A 109 0.12 9.47 23.62
N PRO A 110 -1.22 9.37 23.49
CA PRO A 110 -1.99 8.25 22.98
C PRO A 110 -2.35 8.32 21.47
N LEU A 111 -1.81 9.28 20.72
CA LEU A 111 -2.07 9.40 19.28
C LEU A 111 -1.42 8.27 18.47
N VAL A 112 -0.29 7.77 18.96
CA VAL A 112 0.34 6.54 18.47
C VAL A 112 0.39 5.53 19.62
N THR A 113 -0.10 4.32 19.40
CA THR A 113 -0.31 3.31 20.45
C THR A 113 0.51 2.02 20.25
N PHE A 114 1.05 1.82 19.05
CA PHE A 114 1.84 0.66 18.63
C PHE A 114 3.33 0.92 18.73
N ASP A 115 4.12 -0.16 18.86
CA ASP A 115 5.55 -0.14 19.21
C ASP A 115 6.39 -1.12 18.37
N ASP A 116 6.01 -1.30 17.11
CA ASP A 116 6.52 -2.30 16.19
C ASP A 116 7.05 -1.71 14.87
N LEU A 117 7.38 -0.41 14.83
CA LEU A 117 7.92 0.21 13.62
C LEU A 117 9.40 -0.17 13.43
N ASN A 118 9.67 -1.07 12.50
CA ASN A 118 11.00 -1.68 12.35
C ASN A 118 11.71 -1.28 11.05
N PHE A 119 11.02 -0.56 10.16
CA PHE A 119 11.55 -0.16 8.86
C PHE A 119 11.21 1.28 8.57
N TYR A 120 12.02 1.94 7.75
CA TYR A 120 11.69 3.25 7.21
C TYR A 120 12.22 3.46 5.80
N ALA A 121 11.61 4.40 5.10
CA ALA A 121 12.05 4.91 3.81
C ALA A 121 11.88 6.42 3.75
N GLN A 122 12.61 7.08 2.87
CA GLN A 122 12.51 8.51 2.62
C GLN A 122 12.05 8.74 1.19
N ILE A 123 11.08 9.63 1.01
CA ILE A 123 10.60 10.09 -0.30
C ILE A 123 10.38 11.60 -0.20
N ASP A 124 11.18 12.38 -0.95
CA ASP A 124 11.24 13.83 -0.81
C ASP A 124 11.42 14.23 0.66
N ASN A 125 10.51 15.05 1.19
CA ASN A 125 10.49 15.51 2.57
C ASN A 125 9.68 14.60 3.53
N TYR A 126 9.23 13.44 3.06
CA TYR A 126 8.49 12.46 3.86
C TYR A 126 9.40 11.32 4.33
N PHE A 127 9.32 11.01 5.62
CA PHE A 127 9.95 9.82 6.22
C PHE A 127 8.85 8.88 6.68
N ILE A 128 8.77 7.73 6.04
CA ILE A 128 7.72 6.73 6.25
C ILE A 128 8.30 5.61 7.11
N PHE A 129 7.67 5.31 8.23
CA PHE A 129 8.02 4.25 9.15
C PHE A 129 6.91 3.23 9.19
N SER A 130 7.25 1.95 9.21
CA SER A 130 6.26 0.87 9.16
C SER A 130 6.70 -0.36 9.95
N SER A 131 5.72 -1.13 10.42
CA SER A 131 5.93 -2.48 10.94
C SER A 131 6.10 -3.52 9.82
N SER A 132 5.69 -3.20 8.59
CA SER A 132 5.72 -4.10 7.43
C SER A 132 6.41 -3.49 6.21
N MET A 133 7.11 -4.35 5.47
CA MET A 133 7.71 -4.00 4.18
C MET A 133 6.63 -3.67 3.14
N GLU A 134 5.56 -4.47 3.13
CA GLU A 134 4.43 -4.34 2.20
C GLU A 134 3.78 -2.96 2.28
N SER A 135 3.54 -2.43 3.49
CA SER A 135 3.00 -1.09 3.68
C SER A 135 3.97 0.00 3.17
N LEU A 136 5.28 -0.16 3.34
CA LEU A 136 6.27 0.79 2.79
C LEU A 136 6.28 0.74 1.26
N GLU A 137 6.30 -0.45 0.68
CA GLU A 137 6.24 -0.65 -0.77
C GLU A 137 4.95 -0.06 -1.34
N ASN A 138 3.80 -0.21 -0.66
CA ASN A 138 2.52 0.38 -1.04
C ASN A 138 2.57 1.93 -1.01
N VAL A 139 3.19 2.52 0.01
CA VAL A 139 3.38 3.99 0.06
C VAL A 139 4.29 4.47 -1.06
N ILE A 140 5.42 3.78 -1.31
CA ILE A 140 6.35 4.10 -2.38
C ILE A 140 5.67 3.98 -3.75
N SER A 141 5.00 2.86 -4.03
CA SER A 141 4.31 2.63 -5.31
C SER A 141 3.22 3.65 -5.52
N SER A 142 2.39 3.91 -4.50
CA SER A 142 1.28 4.84 -4.60
C SER A 142 1.72 6.28 -4.82
N TYR A 143 2.81 6.72 -4.19
CA TYR A 143 3.38 8.03 -4.43
C TYR A 143 3.87 8.19 -5.87
N GLN A 144 4.71 7.26 -6.32
CA GLN A 144 5.30 7.29 -7.67
C GLN A 144 4.25 7.13 -8.77
N ASN A 145 3.20 6.33 -8.53
CA ASN A 145 2.09 6.10 -9.46
C ASN A 145 1.02 7.20 -9.38
N THR A 146 1.14 8.16 -8.46
CA THR A 146 0.14 9.23 -8.19
C THR A 146 -1.24 8.71 -7.76
N THR A 147 -1.30 7.53 -7.14
CA THR A 147 -2.51 6.90 -6.61
C THR A 147 -2.68 7.16 -5.10
N VAL A 148 -2.57 8.44 -4.71
CA VAL A 148 -2.68 8.93 -3.32
C VAL A 148 -4.04 9.60 -3.05
N PHE A 149 -4.39 9.85 -1.78
CA PHE A 149 -5.66 10.52 -1.45
C PHE A 149 -5.85 11.86 -2.19
N ALA A 150 -4.81 12.68 -2.31
CA ALA A 150 -4.88 13.99 -2.96
C ALA A 150 -5.33 13.95 -4.43
N THR A 151 -5.15 12.82 -5.13
CA THR A 151 -5.56 12.68 -6.54
C THR A 151 -6.98 12.14 -6.69
N ARG A 152 -7.54 11.50 -5.65
CA ARG A 152 -8.91 10.94 -5.67
C ARG A 152 -9.95 12.05 -5.82
N ASN A 153 -10.95 11.78 -6.66
CA ASN A 153 -12.07 12.70 -6.82
C ASN A 153 -12.88 12.86 -5.54
N GLY A 154 -13.06 11.79 -4.75
CA GLY A 154 -13.69 11.88 -3.43
C GLY A 154 -13.03 12.89 -2.50
N TYR A 155 -11.70 12.91 -2.46
CA TYR A 155 -10.96 13.90 -1.69
C TYR A 155 -11.08 15.31 -2.27
N LYS A 156 -10.86 15.49 -3.57
CA LYS A 156 -11.00 16.79 -4.25
C LYS A 156 -12.38 17.42 -4.02
N ASP A 157 -13.42 16.59 -3.99
CA ASP A 157 -14.81 16.99 -3.78
C ASP A 157 -15.10 17.54 -2.38
N ILE A 158 -14.37 17.06 -1.36
CA ILE A 158 -14.51 17.50 0.02
C ILE A 158 -13.43 18.52 0.42
N GLN A 159 -12.29 18.56 -0.28
CA GLN A 159 -11.17 19.45 0.01
C GLN A 159 -11.59 20.92 0.02
N SER A 160 -12.46 21.33 -0.91
CA SER A 160 -13.02 22.69 -0.96
C SER A 160 -13.86 23.09 0.26
N GLN A 161 -14.27 22.12 1.08
CA GLN A 161 -15.03 22.33 2.31
C GLN A 161 -14.16 22.22 3.56
N LEU A 162 -12.89 21.84 3.41
CA LEU A 162 -11.92 21.76 4.49
C LEU A 162 -11.09 23.05 4.53
N SER A 163 -10.59 23.39 5.72
CA SER A 163 -9.63 24.48 5.86
C SER A 163 -8.26 24.03 5.38
N ASP A 164 -7.44 24.97 4.90
CA ASP A 164 -6.08 24.69 4.42
C ASP A 164 -5.13 24.22 5.54
N ALA A 165 -5.42 24.57 6.80
CA ALA A 165 -4.64 24.18 7.97
C ALA A 165 -5.53 23.54 9.05
N ALA A 166 -4.99 22.55 9.76
CA ALA A 166 -5.63 21.93 10.91
C ALA A 166 -4.65 21.38 11.92
N SER A 167 -5.01 21.47 13.20
CA SER A 167 -4.27 20.85 14.29
C SER A 167 -4.41 19.32 14.25
N LEU A 168 -5.58 18.82 13.88
CA LEU A 168 -5.86 17.40 13.67
C LEU A 168 -6.78 17.23 12.45
N LEU A 169 -6.43 16.32 11.55
CA LEU A 169 -7.23 15.93 10.40
C LEU A 169 -7.36 14.41 10.37
N LEU A 170 -8.58 13.91 10.40
CA LEU A 170 -8.90 12.51 10.13
C LEU A 170 -9.53 12.43 8.75
N LEU A 171 -9.02 11.56 7.91
CA LEU A 171 -9.63 11.13 6.65
C LEU A 171 -9.91 9.64 6.73
N PHE A 172 -11.08 9.23 6.26
CA PHE A 172 -11.50 7.84 6.32
C PHE A 172 -12.46 7.48 5.19
N ASN A 173 -12.42 6.20 4.80
CA ASN A 173 -13.29 5.59 3.80
C ASN A 173 -14.67 5.24 4.38
N ASP A 174 -15.52 4.63 3.54
CA ASP A 174 -16.85 4.16 3.89
C ASP A 174 -16.84 3.03 4.93
N ASP A 175 -15.85 2.14 4.89
CA ASP A 175 -15.73 1.04 5.85
C ASP A 175 -15.46 1.58 7.26
N THR A 176 -14.49 2.47 7.41
CA THR A 176 -14.19 3.13 8.68
C THR A 176 -15.35 4.02 9.14
N LEU A 177 -16.03 4.70 8.19
CA LEU A 177 -17.23 5.49 8.51
C LEU A 177 -18.35 4.64 9.09
N SER A 178 -18.55 3.43 8.57
CA SER A 178 -19.55 2.50 9.07
C SER A 178 -19.31 2.14 10.54
N GLY A 179 -18.04 2.03 10.95
CA GLY A 179 -17.66 1.81 12.36
C GLY A 179 -18.14 2.90 13.32
N PHE A 180 -18.14 4.17 12.89
CA PHE A 180 -18.68 5.27 13.70
C PHE A 180 -20.20 5.22 13.86
N PHE A 181 -20.90 4.62 12.90
CA PHE A 181 -22.36 4.54 12.87
C PHE A 181 -22.87 3.11 13.10
N ALA A 182 -22.04 2.21 13.63
CA ALA A 182 -22.32 0.77 13.74
C ALA A 182 -23.59 0.43 14.54
N GLU A 183 -24.06 1.32 15.42
CA GLU A 183 -25.34 1.17 16.13
C GLU A 183 -26.58 1.32 15.21
N ASN A 184 -26.41 1.80 13.98
CA ASN A 184 -27.48 1.99 13.00
C ASN A 184 -27.31 1.03 11.81
N GLU A 185 -27.82 -0.19 11.92
CA GLU A 185 -27.74 -1.27 10.90
C GLU A 185 -28.37 -0.95 9.52
N THR A 186 -28.89 0.26 9.29
CA THR A 186 -29.70 0.62 8.10
C THR A 186 -29.05 1.66 7.18
N ALA A 187 -27.88 2.19 7.51
CA ALA A 187 -27.23 3.22 6.70
C ALA A 187 -26.43 2.62 5.54
N ASP A 188 -26.90 2.79 4.30
CA ASP A 188 -26.10 2.52 3.09
C ASP A 188 -25.03 3.61 2.93
N LEU A 189 -23.82 3.31 3.43
CA LEU A 189 -22.68 4.21 3.40
C LEU A 189 -21.72 3.96 2.24
N GLY A 190 -22.01 2.98 1.37
CA GLY A 190 -21.09 2.57 0.29
C GLY A 190 -20.81 3.66 -0.75
N ASN A 191 -21.60 4.73 -0.78
CA ASN A 191 -21.39 5.89 -1.65
C ASN A 191 -20.61 7.05 -0.98
N TYR A 192 -20.11 6.88 0.25
CA TYR A 192 -19.38 7.90 1.01
C TYR A 192 -17.89 7.55 1.08
N LYS A 193 -17.26 7.41 -0.10
CA LYS A 193 -15.88 6.90 -0.24
C LYS A 193 -14.79 7.75 0.42
N THR A 194 -15.08 8.99 0.78
CA THR A 194 -14.13 9.84 1.49
C THR A 194 -14.90 10.78 2.41
N SER A 195 -14.58 10.71 3.69
CA SER A 195 -15.11 11.60 4.72
C SER A 195 -13.97 12.16 5.54
N ALA A 196 -14.19 13.36 6.08
CA ALA A 196 -13.16 14.08 6.83
C ALA A 196 -13.71 14.64 8.14
N LEU A 197 -12.85 14.64 9.17
CA LEU A 197 -13.07 15.34 10.43
C LEU A 197 -11.83 16.19 10.72
N GLN A 198 -12.03 17.49 10.89
CA GLN A 198 -10.98 18.48 11.06
C GLN A 198 -11.18 19.21 12.39
N PHE A 199 -10.13 19.28 13.21
CA PHE A 199 -10.07 20.11 14.40
C PHE A 199 -9.01 21.18 14.22
N ILE A 200 -9.41 22.43 14.46
CA ILE A 200 -8.57 23.61 14.32
C ILE A 200 -8.64 24.36 15.64
N TYR A 201 -7.50 24.50 16.30
CA TYR A 201 -7.38 25.35 17.47
C TYR A 201 -6.52 26.57 17.13
N ASP A 202 -7.12 27.76 17.20
CA ASP A 202 -6.45 29.00 16.88
C ASP A 202 -6.77 30.07 17.95
N HIS A 203 -5.73 30.69 18.51
CA HIS A 203 -5.78 31.84 19.43
C HIS A 203 -7.06 31.96 20.30
N HIS A 204 -7.43 30.90 21.04
CA HIS A 204 -8.54 30.78 22.02
C HIS A 204 -9.89 30.22 21.52
N PHE A 205 -10.05 29.86 20.25
CA PHE A 205 -11.25 29.16 19.78
C PHE A 205 -10.90 27.85 19.09
N ALA A 206 -11.77 26.87 19.28
CA ALA A 206 -11.70 25.58 18.60
C ALA A 206 -12.83 25.51 17.58
N HIS A 207 -12.50 25.14 16.35
CA HIS A 207 -13.47 24.80 15.32
C HIS A 207 -13.34 23.33 14.96
N THR A 208 -14.48 22.67 14.88
CA THR A 208 -14.59 21.32 14.34
C THR A 208 -15.37 21.39 13.05
N ASN A 209 -14.83 20.80 12.00
CA ASN A 209 -15.49 20.68 10.71
C ASN A 209 -15.57 19.21 10.32
N MET A 210 -16.76 18.74 9.98
CA MET A 210 -16.98 17.37 9.54
C MET A 210 -17.64 17.40 8.17
N VAL A 211 -17.03 16.70 7.21
CA VAL A 211 -17.52 16.61 5.84
C VAL A 211 -17.78 15.15 5.51
N ILE A 212 -19.07 14.80 5.41
CA ILE A 212 -19.54 13.51 4.90
C ILE A 212 -20.30 13.79 3.62
N LYS A 213 -19.72 13.43 2.47
CA LYS A 213 -20.30 13.75 1.16
C LYS A 213 -20.49 12.49 0.33
N ARG A 214 -21.71 12.30 -0.17
CA ARG A 214 -22.02 11.23 -1.11
C ARG A 214 -21.39 11.53 -2.46
N LEU A 215 -20.57 10.62 -2.95
CA LEU A 215 -20.02 10.68 -4.31
C LEU A 215 -21.10 10.36 -5.35
N LYS A 216 -21.12 11.15 -6.42
CA LYS A 216 -21.97 10.88 -7.58
C LYS A 216 -21.24 9.89 -8.48
N ALA A 217 -21.88 8.75 -8.77
CA ALA A 217 -21.33 7.62 -9.53
C ALA A 217 -20.66 7.94 -10.89
N ARG A 218 -20.88 9.14 -11.44
CA ARG A 218 -20.28 9.57 -12.72
C ARG A 218 -18.82 10.00 -12.60
N VAL A 219 -18.32 10.24 -11.38
CA VAL A 219 -17.01 10.87 -11.14
C VAL A 219 -15.89 9.84 -10.93
N ASP A 220 -16.20 8.62 -10.50
CA ASP A 220 -15.18 7.58 -10.22
C ASP A 220 -14.65 6.86 -11.47
N ALA A 221 -15.33 6.96 -12.63
CA ALA A 221 -15.00 6.19 -13.82
C ALA A 221 -13.63 6.52 -14.47
N ASN A 222 -12.95 7.59 -14.04
CA ASN A 222 -11.69 8.07 -14.63
C ASN A 222 -10.51 8.14 -13.64
N THR A 223 -10.59 7.50 -12.47
CA THR A 223 -9.47 7.42 -11.54
C THR A 223 -8.75 6.09 -11.64
N VAL A 224 -7.42 6.12 -11.78
CA VAL A 224 -6.58 4.93 -11.66
C VAL A 224 -6.33 4.69 -10.18
N SER A 225 -6.67 3.51 -9.68
CA SER A 225 -6.28 3.00 -8.36
C SER A 225 -5.45 1.75 -8.54
N GLU A 226 -4.42 1.60 -7.71
CA GLU A 226 -3.66 0.35 -7.61
C GLU A 226 -4.52 -0.66 -6.82
N GLU A 227 -4.97 -1.73 -7.50
CA GLU A 227 -5.76 -2.80 -6.87
C GLU A 227 -4.89 -3.72 -6.02
N PHE A 228 -3.68 -4.02 -6.48
CA PHE A 228 -2.68 -4.79 -5.75
C PHE A 228 -1.28 -4.54 -6.32
N ASN A 229 -0.29 -4.87 -5.51
CA ASN A 229 1.11 -4.90 -5.87
C ASN A 229 1.69 -6.25 -5.46
N ILE A 230 2.51 -6.85 -6.32
CA ILE A 230 3.12 -8.13 -6.01
C ILE A 230 4.57 -8.14 -6.44
N LYS A 231 5.42 -8.58 -5.53
CA LYS A 231 6.82 -8.86 -5.78
C LYS A 231 7.01 -10.32 -6.18
N LEU A 232 7.58 -10.54 -7.37
CA LEU A 232 7.99 -11.87 -7.84
C LEU A 232 9.43 -12.17 -7.40
N ASP A 233 9.85 -13.44 -7.49
CA ASP A 233 11.18 -13.85 -7.04
C ASP A 233 12.33 -13.35 -7.93
N ALA A 234 12.03 -12.92 -9.16
CA ALA A 234 12.99 -12.38 -10.11
C ALA A 234 12.30 -11.47 -11.14
N ASP A 235 13.10 -10.73 -11.90
CA ASP A 235 12.62 -9.81 -12.94
C ASP A 235 11.69 -10.49 -13.95
N ILE A 236 10.68 -9.77 -14.41
CA ILE A 236 9.76 -10.27 -15.43
C ILE A 236 10.48 -10.43 -16.78
N LEU A 237 10.30 -11.59 -17.41
CA LEU A 237 10.82 -11.88 -18.74
C LEU A 237 9.77 -11.64 -19.83
N THR A 238 8.52 -12.02 -19.56
CA THR A 238 7.40 -11.85 -20.50
C THR A 238 6.49 -10.72 -20.05
N ASN A 239 5.84 -10.04 -20.99
CA ASN A 239 4.75 -9.13 -20.65
C ASN A 239 3.62 -9.89 -19.95
N PRO A 240 3.10 -9.42 -18.79
CA PRO A 240 1.95 -10.01 -18.14
C PRO A 240 0.77 -10.12 -19.10
N GLN A 241 0.10 -11.27 -19.11
CA GLN A 241 -1.02 -11.55 -20.00
C GLN A 241 -2.26 -11.95 -19.21
N PHE A 242 -3.41 -11.34 -19.53
CA PHE A 242 -4.69 -11.78 -18.97
C PHE A 242 -5.16 -13.10 -19.59
N VAL A 243 -5.60 -14.02 -18.74
CA VAL A 243 -6.20 -15.31 -19.10
C VAL A 243 -7.54 -15.47 -18.39
N THR A 244 -8.51 -16.12 -19.03
CA THR A 244 -9.85 -16.29 -18.47
C THR A 244 -9.87 -17.38 -17.42
N ASN A 245 -10.38 -17.06 -16.24
CA ASN A 245 -10.71 -18.04 -15.22
C ASN A 245 -12.07 -18.69 -15.55
N TYR A 246 -12.07 -19.99 -15.83
CA TYR A 246 -13.28 -20.70 -16.24
C TYR A 246 -14.31 -20.88 -15.11
N THR A 247 -13.94 -20.72 -13.84
CA THR A 247 -14.86 -20.95 -12.71
C THR A 247 -15.76 -19.74 -12.45
N ASN A 248 -15.28 -18.53 -12.71
CA ASN A 248 -15.98 -17.27 -12.41
C ASN A 248 -15.98 -16.25 -13.56
N ASN A 249 -15.38 -16.59 -14.71
CA ASN A 249 -15.24 -15.74 -15.90
C ASN A 249 -14.42 -14.44 -15.70
N GLN A 250 -13.74 -14.28 -14.56
CA GLN A 250 -12.81 -13.18 -14.33
C GLN A 250 -11.47 -13.42 -15.04
N LYS A 251 -10.55 -12.47 -14.93
CA LYS A 251 -9.22 -12.56 -15.55
C LYS A 251 -8.15 -12.83 -14.51
N ASP A 252 -7.47 -13.95 -14.64
CA ASP A 252 -6.20 -14.23 -13.96
C ASP A 252 -5.06 -13.64 -14.82
N ILE A 253 -3.85 -13.49 -14.25
CA ILE A 253 -2.68 -12.93 -14.95
C ILE A 253 -1.59 -13.99 -15.01
N VAL A 254 -1.10 -14.29 -16.22
CA VAL A 254 0.05 -15.17 -16.43
C VAL A 254 1.29 -14.37 -16.78
N VAL A 255 2.42 -14.69 -16.16
CA VAL A 255 3.71 -14.04 -16.40
C VAL A 255 4.87 -15.01 -16.11
N GLN A 256 5.97 -14.88 -16.84
CA GLN A 256 7.20 -15.62 -16.61
C GLN A 256 8.34 -14.69 -16.18
N ASP A 257 9.16 -15.13 -15.23
CA ASP A 257 10.38 -14.43 -14.81
C ASP A 257 11.63 -14.82 -15.64
N VAL A 258 12.73 -14.09 -15.46
CA VAL A 258 14.04 -14.36 -16.12
C VAL A 258 14.67 -15.69 -15.71
N ASN A 259 14.22 -16.26 -14.59
CA ASN A 259 14.59 -17.58 -14.14
C ASN A 259 13.68 -18.67 -14.74
N ASN A 260 12.84 -18.37 -15.74
CA ASN A 260 11.89 -19.30 -16.36
C ASN A 260 10.83 -19.87 -15.39
N ASN A 261 10.55 -19.24 -14.25
CA ASN A 261 9.38 -19.59 -13.45
C ASN A 261 8.14 -18.94 -14.06
N LEU A 262 7.12 -19.76 -14.33
CA LEU A 262 5.79 -19.34 -14.73
C LEU A 262 4.92 -19.12 -13.49
N TYR A 263 4.28 -17.96 -13.43
CA TYR A 263 3.33 -17.58 -12.39
C TYR A 263 1.94 -17.45 -13.00
N LEU A 264 0.92 -17.92 -12.27
CA LEU A 264 -0.47 -17.54 -12.48
C LEU A 264 -0.95 -16.80 -11.24
N LEU A 265 -1.41 -15.58 -11.43
CA LEU A 265 -1.88 -14.68 -10.38
C LEU A 265 -3.39 -14.51 -10.51
N SER A 266 -4.11 -14.42 -9.39
CA SER A 266 -5.52 -14.03 -9.39
C SER A 266 -5.69 -12.56 -9.78
N ASN A 267 -6.93 -12.12 -10.00
CA ASN A 267 -7.27 -10.70 -10.13
C ASN A 267 -7.11 -9.88 -8.85
N THR A 268 -6.77 -10.51 -7.73
CA THR A 268 -6.51 -9.87 -6.43
C THR A 268 -5.03 -9.94 -6.03
N GLY A 269 -4.15 -10.41 -6.92
CA GLY A 269 -2.71 -10.52 -6.64
C GLY A 269 -2.26 -11.78 -5.92
N GLU A 270 -3.13 -12.77 -5.69
CA GLU A 270 -2.74 -14.05 -5.08
C GLU A 270 -1.97 -14.91 -6.09
N ILE A 271 -0.83 -15.48 -5.71
CA ILE A 271 -0.12 -16.47 -6.53
C ILE A 271 -0.87 -17.80 -6.50
N LEU A 272 -1.64 -18.09 -7.55
CA LEU A 272 -2.40 -19.35 -7.69
C LEU A 272 -1.46 -20.54 -7.90
N PHE A 273 -0.40 -20.37 -8.69
CA PHE A 273 0.72 -21.32 -8.74
C PHE A 273 2.00 -20.67 -9.25
N LYS A 274 3.13 -21.31 -8.93
CA LYS A 274 4.46 -21.07 -9.50
C LYS A 274 5.04 -22.38 -10.05
N LYS A 275 5.53 -22.38 -11.29
CA LYS A 275 6.13 -23.57 -11.93
C LYS A 275 7.40 -23.23 -12.69
N LYS A 276 8.51 -23.89 -12.36
CA LYS A 276 9.76 -23.80 -13.14
C LYS A 276 9.58 -24.45 -14.51
N LEU A 277 9.88 -23.69 -15.57
CA LEU A 277 9.95 -24.18 -16.95
C LEU A 277 11.42 -24.39 -17.36
N GLU A 278 11.61 -25.17 -18.41
CA GLU A 278 12.93 -25.52 -18.96
C GLU A 278 13.47 -24.45 -19.91
N GLY A 279 12.68 -23.40 -20.18
CA GLY A 279 13.08 -22.29 -21.04
C GLY A 279 12.01 -21.21 -21.12
N ALA A 280 12.36 -20.12 -21.81
CA ALA A 280 11.49 -18.98 -22.04
C ALA A 280 10.27 -19.37 -22.89
N ILE A 281 9.11 -18.79 -22.60
CA ILE A 281 7.91 -18.94 -23.41
C ILE A 281 8.12 -18.25 -24.77
N LEU A 282 7.82 -18.97 -25.84
CA LEU A 282 7.84 -18.47 -27.21
C LEU A 282 6.46 -17.87 -27.54
N GLY A 283 6.39 -16.54 -27.55
CA GLY A 283 5.17 -15.79 -27.88
C GLY A 283 4.18 -15.71 -26.72
N LYS A 284 2.88 -15.75 -27.05
CA LYS A 284 1.78 -15.61 -26.06
C LYS A 284 1.36 -16.96 -25.50
N VAL A 285 0.80 -16.93 -24.29
CA VAL A 285 0.11 -18.08 -23.71
C VAL A 285 -1.29 -18.17 -24.32
N ASN A 286 -1.63 -19.29 -24.95
CA ASN A 286 -2.98 -19.55 -25.44
C ASN A 286 -3.81 -20.26 -24.38
N GLN A 287 -5.14 -20.20 -24.50
CA GLN A 287 -6.04 -21.02 -23.69
C GLN A 287 -6.75 -22.05 -24.57
N VAL A 288 -6.77 -23.30 -24.10
CA VAL A 288 -7.42 -24.42 -24.79
C VAL A 288 -8.33 -25.17 -23.83
N ASP A 289 -9.33 -25.86 -24.36
CA ASP A 289 -10.15 -26.83 -23.62
C ASP A 289 -9.93 -28.22 -24.25
N ILE A 290 -8.83 -28.86 -23.87
CA ILE A 290 -8.41 -30.14 -24.49
C ILE A 290 -9.41 -31.27 -24.21
N TYR A 291 -10.17 -31.16 -23.11
CA TYR A 291 -11.15 -32.16 -22.69
C TYR A 291 -12.58 -31.83 -23.12
N LYS A 292 -12.81 -30.69 -23.78
CA LYS A 292 -14.13 -30.19 -24.19
C LYS A 292 -15.14 -30.17 -23.03
N ASN A 293 -14.70 -29.78 -21.84
CA ASN A 293 -15.51 -29.77 -20.62
C ASN A 293 -15.69 -28.37 -20.01
N GLY A 294 -15.30 -27.32 -20.73
CA GLY A 294 -15.34 -25.93 -20.32
C GLY A 294 -14.18 -25.51 -19.41
N ARG A 295 -13.30 -26.42 -18.99
CA ARG A 295 -12.11 -26.07 -18.21
C ARG A 295 -11.03 -25.60 -19.16
N LEU A 296 -10.53 -24.39 -18.96
CA LEU A 296 -9.46 -23.82 -19.77
C LEU A 296 -8.08 -24.20 -19.20
N GLN A 297 -7.18 -24.64 -20.07
CA GLN A 297 -5.77 -24.90 -19.81
C GLN A 297 -4.90 -23.87 -20.53
N LEU A 298 -3.72 -23.58 -19.97
CA LEU A 298 -2.70 -22.75 -20.58
C LEU A 298 -1.89 -23.60 -21.57
N ALA A 299 -1.76 -23.15 -22.82
CA ALA A 299 -1.02 -23.81 -23.87
C ALA A 299 0.02 -22.88 -24.48
N PHE A 300 1.29 -23.31 -24.49
CA PHE A 300 2.40 -22.52 -25.01
C PHE A 300 3.60 -23.40 -25.37
N ALA A 301 4.57 -22.83 -26.09
CA ALA A 301 5.82 -23.48 -26.42
C ALA A 301 7.01 -22.81 -25.72
N THR A 302 8.06 -23.57 -25.46
CA THR A 302 9.42 -23.12 -25.11
C THR A 302 10.40 -23.71 -26.12
N PRO A 303 11.71 -23.39 -26.10
CA PRO A 303 12.65 -23.83 -27.13
C PRO A 303 12.67 -25.32 -27.45
N ASN A 304 12.29 -26.23 -26.53
CA ASN A 304 12.30 -27.67 -26.79
C ASN A 304 11.04 -28.40 -26.30
N ARG A 305 10.01 -27.67 -25.86
CA ARG A 305 8.82 -28.28 -25.28
C ARG A 305 7.54 -27.53 -25.64
N VAL A 306 6.46 -28.28 -25.82
CA VAL A 306 5.10 -27.72 -25.84
C VAL A 306 4.44 -28.11 -24.53
N TYR A 307 3.88 -27.14 -23.82
CA TYR A 307 3.21 -27.34 -22.53
C TYR A 307 1.71 -27.16 -22.69
N ILE A 308 0.96 -27.98 -21.96
CA ILE A 308 -0.42 -27.71 -21.57
C ILE A 308 -0.50 -27.89 -20.05
N ILE A 309 -0.88 -26.82 -19.37
CA ILE A 309 -0.90 -26.74 -17.90
C ILE A 309 -2.30 -26.32 -17.44
N ASP A 310 -2.84 -27.03 -16.47
CA ASP A 310 -4.12 -26.67 -15.87
C ASP A 310 -3.99 -25.48 -14.91
N ARG A 311 -5.13 -24.97 -14.44
CA ARG A 311 -5.17 -23.82 -13.51
C ARG A 311 -4.45 -24.09 -12.17
N THR A 312 -4.19 -25.34 -11.81
CA THR A 312 -3.47 -25.72 -10.58
C THR A 312 -1.96 -25.85 -10.78
N GLY A 313 -1.45 -25.54 -11.99
CA GLY A 313 -0.04 -25.67 -12.33
C GLY A 313 0.38 -27.10 -12.69
N LYS A 314 -0.58 -28.04 -12.81
CA LYS A 314 -0.29 -29.43 -13.19
C LYS A 314 -0.26 -29.59 -14.70
N GLU A 315 0.67 -30.42 -15.15
CA GLU A 315 0.81 -30.77 -16.57
C GLU A 315 -0.33 -31.69 -16.99
N VAL A 316 -0.87 -31.43 -18.17
CA VAL A 316 -2.00 -32.16 -18.72
C VAL A 316 -1.50 -33.18 -19.73
N SER A 317 -1.70 -34.47 -19.46
CA SER A 317 -1.23 -35.55 -20.32
C SER A 317 -1.78 -35.41 -21.76
N PRO A 318 -0.95 -35.61 -22.81
CA PRO A 318 0.43 -36.13 -22.80
C PRO A 318 1.54 -35.05 -22.71
N PHE A 319 1.22 -33.82 -22.30
CA PHE A 319 2.16 -32.71 -22.23
C PHE A 319 2.97 -32.72 -20.93
N PRO A 320 4.21 -32.18 -20.93
CA PRO A 320 4.86 -31.51 -22.05
C PRO A 320 5.38 -32.47 -23.12
N LEU A 321 5.10 -32.15 -24.38
CA LEU A 321 5.73 -32.81 -25.51
C LEU A 321 7.18 -32.31 -25.62
N LYS A 322 8.13 -33.22 -25.82
CA LYS A 322 9.56 -32.90 -25.95
C LYS A 322 10.00 -33.01 -27.40
N PHE A 323 10.82 -32.06 -27.84
CA PHE A 323 11.35 -31.98 -29.20
C PHE A 323 12.88 -31.93 -29.15
N ASN A 324 13.54 -32.74 -29.99
CA ASN A 324 15.00 -32.75 -30.10
C ASN A 324 15.50 -31.49 -30.81
N ASP A 325 14.80 -31.09 -31.88
CA ASP A 325 15.09 -29.86 -32.61
C ASP A 325 14.44 -28.65 -31.90
N PRO A 326 15.08 -27.47 -31.97
CA PRO A 326 14.55 -26.28 -31.34
C PRO A 326 13.26 -25.83 -32.02
N ILE A 327 12.23 -25.57 -31.21
CA ILE A 327 11.03 -24.85 -31.62
C ILE A 327 11.42 -23.38 -31.80
N THR A 328 11.29 -22.85 -33.01
CA THR A 328 11.67 -21.48 -33.36
C THR A 328 10.49 -20.53 -33.49
N GLN A 329 9.27 -21.04 -33.36
CA GLN A 329 8.03 -20.26 -33.54
C GLN A 329 7.09 -20.44 -32.35
N PRO A 330 6.30 -19.40 -32.00
CA PRO A 330 5.25 -19.51 -31.00
C PRO A 330 4.23 -20.61 -31.30
N LEU A 331 3.58 -21.12 -30.25
CA LEU A 331 2.46 -22.04 -30.40
C LEU A 331 1.27 -21.31 -31.03
N SER A 332 0.71 -21.88 -32.09
CA SER A 332 -0.56 -21.44 -32.68
C SER A 332 -1.64 -22.47 -32.38
N VAL A 333 -2.80 -21.98 -31.92
CA VAL A 333 -3.99 -22.80 -31.62
C VAL A 333 -5.13 -22.28 -32.49
N PHE A 334 -5.89 -23.18 -33.11
CA PHE A 334 -7.01 -22.87 -34.01
C PHE A 334 -8.28 -23.63 -33.62
#